data_AF-A0A511FFP2-F1
#
_entry.id   AF-A0A511FFP2-F1
#
_cell.length_a   1.000
_cell.length_b   1.000
_cell.length_c   1.000
_cell.angle_alpha   90.00
_cell.angle_beta   90.00
_cell.angle_gamma   90.00
#
_symmetry.space_group_name_H-M   'P 1'
#
loop_
_entity.id
_entity.type
_entity.pdbx_description
1 polymer ?
#
loop_
_entity_poly.entity_id
_entity_poly.type
_entity_poly.pdbx_seq_one_letter_code
_entity_poly.pdbx_strand_id
1 'polypeptide(L)'
;MTYQLPPQQPRTGDGRYSTVPRGESTATLTVPDREYNAEGTFAFPPIARSYEQLVDFWMTVPVPDQVLHQLRAEYSNAQYDWRAARILAEHPEPEKFRYGAITDAWNAWFRRINDFEVDLKAEHPAEISPELARPIARATMLVRQARKLEPQVPGVTDAVMDTPLNLSILGCPTVGSMLELYPTLDLPETTWGDQATEFAAVAADKLEELVELLGATEAPQSQ
;
A
#
# COMPACT_ATOMS: atom_id res chain seq x y z
N MET A 1 39.26 17.34 33.05
CA MET A 1 37.89 17.69 32.65
C MET A 1 37.83 19.19 32.49
N THR A 2 37.79 19.67 31.25
CA THR A 2 37.91 21.10 30.93
C THR A 2 36.56 21.58 30.44
N TYR A 3 35.89 22.46 31.21
CA TYR A 3 34.64 23.09 30.79
C TYR A 3 34.94 24.14 29.72
N GLN A 4 34.36 23.96 28.54
CA GLN A 4 34.42 24.92 27.43
C GLN A 4 33.22 25.88 27.57
N LEU A 5 33.48 27.14 27.92
CA LEU A 5 32.46 28.18 27.97
C LEU A 5 31.89 28.45 26.56
N PRO A 6 30.60 28.80 26.44
CA PRO A 6 30.00 29.16 25.15
C PRO A 6 30.67 30.44 24.59
N PRO A 7 30.74 30.57 23.25
CA PRO A 7 31.38 31.73 22.62
C PRO A 7 30.66 33.02 23.04
N GLN A 8 31.42 33.94 23.63
CA GLN A 8 30.92 35.27 23.95
C GLN A 8 30.56 36.01 22.67
N GLN A 9 29.34 36.53 22.60
CA GLN A 9 28.92 37.44 21.54
C GLN A 9 29.83 38.68 21.53
N PRO A 10 30.28 39.16 20.35
CA PRO A 10 31.07 40.36 20.26
C PRO A 10 30.22 41.57 20.68
N ARG A 11 30.60 42.21 21.79
CA ARG A 11 30.06 43.50 22.21
C ARG A 11 30.79 44.61 21.46
N THR A 12 30.06 45.47 20.77
CA THR A 12 30.57 46.79 20.38
C THR A 12 30.72 47.65 21.64
N GLY A 13 31.75 48.51 21.67
CA GLY A 13 32.18 49.28 22.84
C GLY A 13 31.15 50.24 23.46
N ASP A 14 29.95 50.37 22.86
CA ASP A 14 28.91 51.31 23.28
C ASP A 14 27.64 50.63 23.83
N GLY A 15 27.67 49.31 24.10
CA GLY A 15 26.57 48.60 24.75
C GLY A 15 25.26 48.51 23.95
N ARG A 16 25.30 48.81 22.64
CA ARG A 16 24.17 48.64 21.73
C ARG A 16 24.31 47.33 20.96
N TYR A 17 23.29 46.49 21.00
CA TYR A 17 23.22 45.30 20.16
C TYR A 17 23.39 45.70 18.69
N SER A 18 24.41 45.16 18.03
CA SER A 18 24.56 45.29 16.58
C SER A 18 23.38 44.55 15.95
N THR A 19 22.49 45.27 15.28
CA THR A 19 21.53 44.66 14.36
C THR A 19 22.33 44.14 13.18
N VAL A 20 22.82 42.91 13.30
CA VAL A 20 23.33 42.15 12.16
C VAL A 20 22.16 42.11 11.16
N PRO A 21 22.32 42.60 9.92
CA PRO A 21 21.30 42.40 8.92
C PRO A 21 21.08 40.90 8.84
N ARG A 22 19.85 40.48 9.11
CA ARG A 22 19.41 39.09 8.97
C ARG A 22 19.59 38.76 7.50
N GLY A 23 20.79 38.26 7.15
CA GLY A 23 20.97 37.54 5.91
C GLY A 23 19.87 36.48 5.92
N GLU A 24 19.01 36.54 4.92
CA GLU A 24 17.97 35.55 4.69
C GLU A 24 18.65 34.19 4.66
N SER A 25 18.65 33.51 5.81
CA SER A 25 19.01 32.12 5.89
C SER A 25 17.79 31.35 5.39
N THR A 26 17.61 31.36 4.08
CA THR A 26 16.84 30.38 3.34
C THR A 26 17.67 29.10 3.23
N ALA A 27 18.17 28.60 4.37
CA ALA A 27 18.63 27.23 4.44
C ALA A 27 17.38 26.35 4.55
N THR A 28 16.66 26.20 3.44
CA THR A 28 15.76 25.07 3.26
C THR A 28 16.66 23.85 3.25
N LEU A 29 16.85 23.23 4.42
CA LEU A 29 17.46 21.91 4.54
C LEU A 29 16.45 20.92 3.93
N THR A 30 16.40 20.87 2.61
CA THR A 30 15.63 19.89 1.87
C THR A 30 16.37 18.57 2.02
N VAL A 31 15.91 17.73 2.96
CA VAL A 31 16.38 16.36 3.11
C VAL A 31 16.29 15.67 1.72
N PRO A 32 17.39 15.09 1.21
CA PRO A 32 17.39 14.38 -0.08
C PRO A 32 16.31 13.31 -0.14
N ASP A 33 15.71 13.10 -1.32
CA ASP A 33 14.56 12.19 -1.47
C ASP A 33 14.85 10.77 -1.00
N ARG A 34 16.08 10.29 -1.21
CA ARG A 34 16.54 8.98 -0.71
C ARG A 34 16.52 8.88 0.81
N GLU A 35 16.96 9.92 1.51
CA GLU A 35 16.96 9.96 2.97
C GLU A 35 15.53 10.07 3.50
N TYR A 36 14.66 10.82 2.82
CA TYR A 36 13.25 10.92 3.18
C TYR A 36 12.49 9.60 2.97
N ASN A 37 12.79 8.89 1.87
CA ASN A 37 12.18 7.60 1.56
C ASN A 37 12.65 6.49 2.51
N ALA A 38 13.83 6.62 3.13
CA ALA A 38 14.41 5.59 3.98
C ALA A 38 13.61 5.32 5.27
N GLU A 39 12.81 6.28 5.72
CA GLU A 39 11.96 6.16 6.91
C GLU A 39 10.59 5.55 6.61
N GLY A 40 10.21 5.47 5.32
CA GLY A 40 8.93 4.95 4.88
C GLY A 40 8.85 3.42 4.91
N THR A 41 7.65 2.91 5.18
CA THR A 41 7.35 1.47 5.07
C THR A 41 6.22 1.25 4.08
N PHE A 42 5.99 -0.01 3.66
CA PHE A 42 4.89 -0.34 2.77
C PHE A 42 3.52 0.10 3.33
N ALA A 43 3.29 -0.12 4.63
CA ALA A 43 2.05 0.27 5.30
C ALA A 43 1.98 1.79 5.59
N PHE A 44 3.13 2.42 5.85
CA PHE A 44 3.24 3.84 6.17
C PHE A 44 4.20 4.53 5.18
N PRO A 45 3.74 4.80 3.95
CA PRO A 45 4.56 5.46 2.95
C PRO A 45 4.76 6.94 3.34
N PRO A 46 5.91 7.54 2.98
CA PRO A 46 6.14 8.95 3.22
C PRO A 46 5.23 9.79 2.31
N ILE A 47 4.93 11.03 2.70
CA ILE A 47 4.15 11.94 1.86
C ILE A 47 5.02 12.36 0.68
N ALA A 48 4.75 11.82 -0.51
CA ALA A 48 5.59 12.14 -1.67
C ALA A 48 5.46 13.62 -2.06
N ARG A 49 6.59 14.23 -2.38
CA ARG A 49 6.72 15.64 -2.76
C ARG A 49 6.81 15.83 -4.27
N SER A 50 7.12 14.76 -4.99
CA SER A 50 7.25 14.72 -6.45
C SER A 50 6.85 13.35 -6.99
N TYR A 51 6.60 13.28 -8.30
CA TYR A 51 6.34 12.04 -9.01
C TYR A 51 7.55 11.09 -8.94
N GLU A 52 8.76 11.62 -9.14
CA GLU A 52 10.00 10.84 -9.14
C GLU A 52 10.24 10.18 -7.78
N GLN A 53 10.03 10.92 -6.69
CA GLN A 53 10.16 10.41 -5.34
C GLN A 53 9.14 9.31 -5.05
N LEU A 54 7.90 9.52 -5.50
CA LEU A 54 6.80 8.56 -5.33
C LEU A 54 7.14 7.23 -6.02
N VAL A 55 7.58 7.29 -7.28
CA VAL A 55 7.96 6.10 -8.05
C VAL A 55 9.18 5.42 -7.43
N ASP A 56 10.23 6.17 -7.08
CA ASP A 56 11.44 5.61 -6.47
C ASP A 56 11.14 4.86 -5.16
N PHE A 57 10.30 5.43 -4.31
CA PHE A 57 9.86 4.78 -3.08
C PHE A 57 9.15 3.45 -3.37
N TRP A 58 8.08 3.46 -4.17
CA TRP A 58 7.26 2.26 -4.37
C TRP A 58 7.97 1.17 -5.16
N MET A 59 8.89 1.51 -6.06
CA MET A 59 9.65 0.51 -6.81
C MET A 59 10.67 -0.22 -5.96
N THR A 60 11.11 0.38 -4.85
CA THR A 60 12.19 -0.15 -4.02
C THR A 60 11.72 -0.69 -2.67
N VAL A 61 10.62 -0.18 -2.12
CA VAL A 61 10.15 -0.54 -0.77
C VAL A 61 9.92 -2.05 -0.63
N PRO A 62 10.45 -2.69 0.43
CA PRO A 62 10.15 -4.09 0.74
C PRO A 62 8.66 -4.29 1.00
N VAL A 63 8.07 -5.30 0.37
CA VAL A 63 6.67 -5.68 0.61
C VAL A 63 6.63 -6.82 1.63
N PRO A 64 5.93 -6.66 2.77
CA PRO A 64 5.81 -7.72 3.77
C PRO A 64 5.13 -8.98 3.19
N ASP A 65 5.61 -10.16 3.56
CA ASP A 65 5.07 -11.42 3.04
C ASP A 65 3.60 -11.63 3.44
N GLN A 66 3.18 -11.11 4.60
CA GLN A 66 1.79 -11.12 5.03
C GLN A 66 0.87 -10.40 4.04
N VAL A 67 1.29 -9.22 3.55
CA VAL A 67 0.55 -8.47 2.53
C VAL A 67 0.45 -9.29 1.25
N LEU A 68 1.52 -9.99 0.84
CA LEU A 68 1.50 -10.83 -0.35
C LEU A 68 0.55 -12.02 -0.22
N HIS A 69 0.48 -12.62 0.98
CA HIS A 69 -0.46 -13.70 1.26
C HIS A 69 -1.90 -13.20 1.20
N GLN A 70 -2.20 -12.06 1.84
CA GLN A 70 -3.52 -11.44 1.82
C GLN A 70 -3.92 -11.02 0.41
N LEU A 71 -3.03 -10.36 -0.33
CA LEU A 71 -3.25 -9.97 -1.73
C LEU A 71 -3.69 -11.16 -2.58
N ARG A 72 -2.97 -12.29 -2.49
CA ARG A 72 -3.30 -13.48 -3.29
C ARG A 72 -4.66 -14.06 -2.90
N ALA A 73 -4.94 -14.17 -1.60
CA ALA A 73 -6.21 -14.70 -1.12
C ALA A 73 -7.40 -13.82 -1.52
N GLU A 74 -7.32 -12.51 -1.25
CA GLU A 74 -8.39 -11.56 -1.54
C GLU A 74 -8.61 -11.39 -3.04
N TYR A 75 -7.53 -11.37 -3.83
CA TYR A 75 -7.64 -11.35 -5.29
C TYR A 75 -8.35 -12.60 -5.81
N SER A 76 -7.95 -13.80 -5.38
CA SER A 76 -8.60 -15.04 -5.82
C SER A 76 -10.08 -15.09 -5.44
N ASN A 77 -10.46 -14.60 -4.26
CA ASN A 77 -11.85 -14.48 -3.84
C ASN A 77 -12.62 -13.49 -4.75
N ALA A 78 -12.09 -12.27 -4.93
CA ALA A 78 -12.71 -11.26 -5.78
C ALA A 78 -12.90 -11.75 -7.23
N GLN A 79 -11.92 -12.48 -7.75
CA GLN A 79 -11.97 -13.06 -9.09
C GLN A 79 -12.96 -14.22 -9.19
N TYR A 80 -13.12 -15.01 -8.13
CA TYR A 80 -14.17 -16.03 -8.07
C TYR A 80 -15.56 -15.39 -8.11
N ASP A 81 -15.79 -14.37 -7.29
CA ASP A 81 -17.08 -13.66 -7.22
C ASP A 81 -17.41 -12.96 -8.55
N TRP A 82 -16.43 -12.28 -9.16
CA TRP A 82 -16.59 -11.64 -10.46
C TRP A 82 -16.96 -12.65 -11.55
N ARG A 83 -16.23 -13.78 -11.66
CA ARG A 83 -16.54 -14.82 -12.65
C ARG A 83 -17.91 -15.43 -12.42
N ALA A 84 -18.26 -15.76 -11.18
CA ALA A 84 -19.55 -16.32 -10.84
C ALA A 84 -20.69 -15.36 -11.25
N ALA A 85 -20.53 -14.06 -10.99
CA ALA A 85 -21.49 -13.04 -11.40
C ALA A 85 -21.60 -12.92 -12.94
N ARG A 86 -20.48 -12.92 -13.67
CA ARG A 86 -20.46 -12.86 -15.15
C ARG A 86 -21.12 -14.09 -15.77
N ILE A 87 -20.79 -15.29 -15.29
CA ILE A 87 -21.39 -16.55 -15.73
C ILE A 87 -22.90 -16.52 -15.53
N LEU A 88 -23.39 -16.12 -14.34
CA LEU A 88 -24.82 -16.08 -14.07
C LEU A 88 -25.56 -15.05 -14.94
N ALA A 89 -24.92 -13.92 -15.26
CA ALA A 89 -25.49 -12.88 -16.08
C ALA A 89 -25.63 -13.29 -17.56
N GLU A 90 -24.63 -13.98 -18.12
CA GLU A 90 -24.62 -14.35 -19.56
C GLU A 90 -25.17 -15.76 -19.82
N HIS A 91 -25.06 -16.64 -18.84
CA HIS A 91 -25.46 -18.04 -18.90
C HIS A 91 -26.28 -18.40 -17.66
N PRO A 92 -27.54 -17.93 -17.55
CA PRO A 92 -28.39 -18.23 -16.40
C PRO A 92 -28.55 -19.74 -16.20
N GLU A 93 -28.43 -20.18 -14.95
CA GLU A 93 -28.46 -21.61 -14.61
C GLU A 93 -29.85 -22.21 -14.88
N PRO A 94 -29.96 -23.29 -15.69
CA PRO A 94 -31.20 -24.01 -15.87
C PRO A 94 -31.49 -24.93 -14.67
N GLU A 95 -32.72 -25.43 -14.58
CA GLU A 95 -33.09 -26.42 -13.56
C GLU A 95 -32.14 -27.63 -13.57
N LYS A 96 -31.35 -27.79 -12.51
CA LYS A 96 -30.34 -28.87 -12.39
C LYS A 96 -30.97 -30.24 -12.31
N PHE A 97 -32.02 -30.38 -11.50
CA PHE A 97 -32.67 -31.66 -11.24
C PHE A 97 -34.13 -31.60 -11.64
N ARG A 98 -34.59 -32.64 -12.35
CA ARG A 98 -36.01 -32.87 -12.59
C ARG A 98 -36.31 -34.33 -12.30
N TYR A 99 -37.26 -34.57 -11.38
CA TYR A 99 -37.64 -35.91 -10.91
C TYR A 99 -36.45 -36.77 -10.43
N GLY A 100 -35.47 -36.16 -9.75
CA GLY A 100 -34.30 -36.87 -9.21
C GLY A 100 -33.21 -37.20 -10.22
N ALA A 101 -33.35 -36.80 -11.49
CA ALA A 101 -32.32 -36.93 -12.51
C ALA A 101 -31.73 -35.57 -12.90
N ILE A 102 -30.44 -35.56 -13.25
CA ILE A 102 -29.77 -34.39 -13.85
C ILE A 102 -30.37 -34.14 -15.23
N THR A 103 -30.71 -32.88 -15.53
CA THR A 103 -31.31 -32.52 -16.82
C THR A 103 -30.27 -32.42 -17.94
N ASP A 104 -30.66 -32.76 -19.17
CA ASP A 104 -29.81 -32.55 -20.35
C ASP A 104 -29.49 -31.07 -20.57
N ALA A 105 -30.42 -30.18 -20.22
CA ALA A 105 -30.22 -28.74 -20.25
C ALA A 105 -29.09 -28.31 -19.31
N TRP A 106 -29.02 -28.86 -18.11
CA TRP A 106 -27.94 -28.61 -17.16
C TRP A 106 -26.60 -29.15 -17.68
N ASN A 107 -26.57 -30.38 -18.21
CA ASN A 107 -25.34 -30.93 -18.80
C ASN A 107 -24.82 -30.10 -19.98
N ALA A 108 -25.72 -29.61 -20.85
CA ALA A 108 -25.36 -28.75 -21.97
C ALA A 108 -24.88 -27.36 -21.51
N TRP A 109 -25.51 -26.81 -20.47
CA TRP A 109 -25.11 -25.55 -19.83
C TRP A 109 -23.72 -25.67 -19.20
N PHE A 110 -23.47 -26.74 -18.44
CA PHE A 110 -22.19 -26.98 -17.78
C PHE A 110 -21.03 -27.06 -18.76
N ARG A 111 -21.22 -27.70 -19.93
CA ARG A 111 -20.19 -27.73 -20.99
C ARG A 111 -19.87 -26.35 -21.54
N ARG A 112 -20.89 -25.51 -21.80
CA ARG A 112 -20.68 -24.15 -22.30
C ARG A 112 -19.94 -23.25 -21.32
N ILE A 113 -20.23 -23.42 -20.01
CA ILE A 113 -19.56 -22.62 -18.98
C ILE A 113 -18.08 -22.96 -18.88
N ASN A 114 -17.69 -24.22 -19.06
CA ASN A 114 -16.26 -24.55 -19.02
C ASN A 114 -15.46 -23.77 -20.07
N ASP A 115 -15.99 -23.65 -21.30
CA ASP A 115 -15.34 -22.87 -22.36
C ASP A 115 -15.35 -21.38 -22.02
N PHE A 116 -16.49 -20.85 -21.56
CA PHE A 116 -16.61 -19.45 -21.16
C PHE A 116 -15.69 -19.08 -19.97
N GLU A 117 -15.52 -19.99 -19.01
CA GLU A 117 -14.58 -19.80 -17.90
C GLU A 117 -13.13 -19.69 -18.35
N VAL A 118 -12.75 -20.39 -19.43
CA VAL A 118 -11.40 -20.31 -20.00
C VAL A 118 -11.18 -18.90 -20.56
N ASP A 119 -12.17 -18.35 -21.27
CA ASP A 119 -12.11 -16.99 -21.81
C ASP A 119 -12.02 -15.94 -20.68
N LEU A 120 -12.84 -16.07 -19.63
CA LEU A 120 -12.77 -15.18 -18.46
C LEU A 120 -11.43 -15.25 -17.74
N LYS A 121 -10.80 -16.43 -17.65
CA LYS A 121 -9.46 -16.60 -17.06
C LYS A 121 -8.35 -16.02 -17.92
N ALA A 122 -8.57 -15.89 -19.24
CA ALA A 122 -7.67 -15.21 -20.14
C ALA A 122 -7.77 -13.68 -20.04
N GLU A 123 -8.98 -13.16 -19.77
CA GLU A 123 -9.22 -11.73 -19.50
C GLU A 123 -8.59 -11.30 -18.16
N HIS A 124 -8.92 -12.01 -17.08
CA HIS A 124 -8.34 -11.80 -15.76
C HIS A 124 -7.87 -13.13 -15.16
N PRO A 125 -6.56 -13.32 -14.94
CA PRO A 125 -6.05 -14.54 -14.33
C PRO A 125 -6.72 -14.82 -12.98
N ALA A 126 -7.03 -16.09 -12.71
CA ALA A 126 -7.71 -16.49 -11.47
C ALA A 126 -6.85 -16.31 -10.21
N GLU A 127 -5.53 -16.32 -10.38
CA GLU A 127 -4.56 -16.23 -9.30
C GLU A 127 -3.40 -15.32 -9.70
N ILE A 128 -2.81 -14.65 -8.73
CA ILE A 128 -1.55 -13.93 -8.91
C ILE A 128 -0.38 -14.87 -8.68
N SER A 129 0.50 -14.97 -9.69
CA SER A 129 1.78 -15.69 -9.57
C SER A 129 2.64 -15.08 -8.43
N PRO A 130 3.35 -15.90 -7.63
CA PRO A 130 4.24 -15.41 -6.58
C PRO A 130 5.29 -14.40 -7.08
N GLU A 131 5.74 -14.52 -8.32
CA GLU A 131 6.73 -13.64 -8.94
C GLU A 131 6.16 -12.24 -9.26
N LEU A 132 4.85 -12.16 -9.49
CA LEU A 132 4.14 -10.92 -9.82
C LEU A 132 3.52 -10.25 -8.60
N ALA A 133 3.34 -10.97 -7.50
CA ALA A 133 2.67 -10.46 -6.30
C ALA A 133 3.31 -9.17 -5.75
N ARG A 134 4.64 -9.11 -5.66
CA ARG A 134 5.35 -7.90 -5.18
C ARG A 134 5.20 -6.72 -6.15
N PRO A 135 5.47 -6.87 -7.46
CA PRO A 135 5.18 -5.82 -8.44
C PRO A 135 3.76 -5.29 -8.41
N ILE A 136 2.77 -6.18 -8.38
CA ILE A 136 1.35 -5.81 -8.38
C ILE A 136 0.99 -5.07 -7.09
N ALA A 137 1.47 -5.52 -5.93
CA ALA A 137 1.26 -4.83 -4.66
C ALA A 137 1.81 -3.39 -4.70
N ARG A 138 3.04 -3.21 -5.19
CA ARG A 138 3.67 -1.90 -5.35
C ARG A 138 2.91 -1.02 -6.34
N ALA A 139 2.55 -1.55 -7.51
CA ALA A 139 1.78 -0.83 -8.53
C ALA A 139 0.43 -0.35 -7.98
N THR A 140 -0.26 -1.21 -7.22
CA THR A 140 -1.55 -0.88 -6.61
C THR A 140 -1.41 0.26 -5.61
N MET A 141 -0.44 0.16 -4.70
CA MET A 141 -0.23 1.18 -3.67
C MET A 141 0.31 2.49 -4.23
N LEU A 142 1.15 2.41 -5.26
CA LEU A 142 1.63 3.56 -6.03
C LEU A 142 0.46 4.37 -6.61
N VAL A 143 -0.49 3.71 -7.29
CA VAL A 143 -1.69 4.38 -7.83
C VAL A 143 -2.58 4.92 -6.71
N ARG A 144 -2.77 4.16 -5.62
CA ARG A 144 -3.56 4.62 -4.47
C ARG A 144 -2.99 5.89 -3.86
N GLN A 145 -1.67 5.98 -3.71
CA GLN A 145 -1.03 7.18 -3.20
C GLN A 145 -1.07 8.32 -4.23
N ALA A 146 -0.88 8.05 -5.52
CA ALA A 146 -0.99 9.04 -6.59
C ALA A 146 -2.37 9.71 -6.60
N ARG A 147 -3.45 8.93 -6.47
CA ARG A 147 -4.83 9.45 -6.36
C ARG A 147 -5.02 10.40 -5.17
N LYS A 148 -4.32 10.16 -4.05
CA LYS A 148 -4.35 11.05 -2.88
C LYS A 148 -3.57 12.35 -3.11
N LEU A 149 -2.56 12.30 -3.99
CA LEU A 149 -1.72 13.45 -4.35
C LEU A 149 -2.27 14.28 -5.51
N GLU A 150 -3.20 13.74 -6.31
CA GLU A 150 -3.82 14.41 -7.46
C GLU A 150 -4.27 15.87 -7.20
N PRO A 151 -4.90 16.22 -6.06
CA PRO A 151 -5.28 17.61 -5.79
C PRO A 151 -4.10 18.58 -5.63
N GLN A 152 -2.93 18.05 -5.27
CA GLN A 152 -1.70 18.82 -5.02
C GLN A 152 -0.78 18.80 -6.24
N VAL A 153 -0.78 17.70 -6.99
CA VAL A 153 0.02 17.47 -8.20
C VAL A 153 -0.89 16.94 -9.30
N PRO A 154 -1.60 17.83 -10.03
CA PRO A 154 -2.50 17.41 -11.11
C PRO A 154 -1.75 16.64 -12.20
N GLY A 155 -2.35 15.54 -12.66
CA GLY A 155 -1.79 14.63 -13.67
C GLY A 155 -0.85 13.55 -13.12
N VAL A 156 -0.60 13.52 -11.80
CA VAL A 156 0.29 12.50 -11.21
C VAL A 156 -0.26 11.09 -11.34
N THR A 157 -1.59 10.92 -11.26
CA THR A 157 -2.21 9.61 -11.39
C THR A 157 -1.99 9.04 -12.80
N ASP A 158 -2.20 9.85 -13.84
CA ASP A 158 -2.00 9.44 -15.23
C ASP A 158 -0.53 9.12 -15.50
N ALA A 159 0.40 9.98 -15.03
CA ALA A 159 1.83 9.73 -15.15
C ALA A 159 2.26 8.42 -14.47
N VAL A 160 1.67 8.11 -13.31
CA VAL A 160 1.89 6.86 -12.61
C VAL A 160 1.35 5.66 -13.40
N MET A 161 0.18 5.76 -14.02
CA MET A 161 -0.39 4.69 -14.83
C MET A 161 0.50 4.36 -16.05
N ASP A 162 1.18 5.35 -16.60
CA ASP A 162 2.13 5.20 -17.72
C ASP A 162 3.53 4.74 -17.28
N THR A 163 3.79 4.62 -15.98
CA THR A 163 5.11 4.23 -15.46
C THR A 163 5.46 2.79 -15.87
N PRO A 164 6.60 2.53 -16.51
CA PRO A 164 7.02 1.18 -16.86
C PRO A 164 7.46 0.39 -15.62
N LEU A 165 7.01 -0.85 -15.52
CA LEU A 165 7.44 -1.84 -14.55
C LEU A 165 8.55 -2.70 -15.17
N ASN A 166 9.70 -2.77 -14.51
CA ASN A 166 10.78 -3.65 -14.95
C ASN A 166 10.53 -5.09 -14.48
N LEU A 167 9.87 -5.90 -15.31
CA LEU A 167 9.55 -7.30 -15.01
C LEU A 167 10.25 -8.23 -16.01
N SER A 168 11.25 -8.97 -15.53
CA SER A 168 12.05 -9.89 -16.35
C SER A 168 11.23 -10.91 -17.16
N ILE A 169 10.00 -11.22 -16.71
CA ILE A 169 9.17 -12.32 -17.24
C ILE A 169 8.12 -11.83 -18.26
N LEU A 170 7.63 -10.59 -18.13
CA LEU A 170 6.53 -10.05 -18.93
C LEU A 170 6.98 -8.90 -19.86
N GLY A 171 8.27 -8.58 -19.88
CA GLY A 171 8.80 -7.39 -20.55
C GLY A 171 8.64 -6.14 -19.69
N CYS A 172 8.34 -5.00 -20.33
CA CYS A 172 8.14 -3.74 -19.64
C CYS A 172 6.68 -3.28 -19.72
N PRO A 173 5.72 -3.95 -19.03
CA PRO A 173 4.35 -3.46 -18.95
C PRO A 173 4.31 -2.14 -18.17
N THR A 174 3.28 -1.33 -18.39
CA THR A 174 3.05 -0.15 -17.55
C THR A 174 2.32 -0.57 -16.28
N VAL A 175 2.31 0.30 -15.26
CA VAL A 175 1.46 0.15 -14.08
C VAL A 175 0.00 -0.06 -14.49
N GLY A 176 -0.48 0.75 -15.44
CA GLY A 176 -1.84 0.66 -15.95
C GLY A 176 -2.18 -0.68 -16.57
N SER A 177 -1.35 -1.18 -17.50
CA SER A 177 -1.62 -2.47 -18.14
C SER A 177 -1.52 -3.65 -17.17
N MET A 178 -0.67 -3.55 -16.15
CA MET A 178 -0.59 -4.55 -15.08
C MET A 178 -1.87 -4.59 -14.24
N LEU A 179 -2.41 -3.43 -13.87
CA LEU A 179 -3.62 -3.32 -13.04
C LEU A 179 -4.90 -3.53 -13.85
N GLU A 180 -4.87 -3.35 -15.17
CA GLU A 180 -5.94 -3.79 -16.06
C GLU A 180 -6.00 -5.32 -16.09
N LEU A 181 -4.85 -6.00 -16.23
CA LEU A 181 -4.80 -7.46 -16.20
C LEU A 181 -5.15 -8.04 -14.81
N TYR A 182 -4.67 -7.39 -13.75
CA TYR A 182 -4.91 -7.76 -12.35
C TYR A 182 -5.63 -6.62 -11.61
N PRO A 183 -6.97 -6.57 -11.61
CA PRO A 183 -7.75 -5.48 -11.04
C PRO A 183 -7.72 -5.52 -9.50
N THR A 184 -6.61 -5.08 -8.91
CA THR A 184 -6.36 -5.09 -7.46
C THR A 184 -6.71 -3.78 -6.77
N LEU A 185 -7.02 -2.72 -7.53
CA LEU A 185 -7.38 -1.42 -6.98
C LEU A 185 -8.65 -1.48 -6.11
N ASP A 186 -9.57 -2.38 -6.44
CA ASP A 186 -10.86 -2.54 -5.76
C ASP A 186 -10.82 -3.49 -4.56
N LEU A 187 -9.65 -4.06 -4.25
CA LEU A 187 -9.50 -4.92 -3.08
C LEU A 187 -9.67 -4.12 -1.77
N PRO A 188 -10.20 -4.76 -0.70
CA PRO A 188 -10.38 -4.11 0.60
C PRO A 188 -9.11 -3.44 1.14
N GLU A 189 -9.26 -2.36 1.91
CA GLU A 189 -8.12 -1.71 2.57
C GLU A 189 -7.36 -2.67 3.52
N THR A 190 -8.07 -3.62 4.11
CA THR A 190 -7.51 -4.66 4.99
C THR A 190 -6.49 -5.57 4.29
N THR A 191 -6.49 -5.64 2.97
CA THR A 191 -5.52 -6.41 2.17
C THR A 191 -4.10 -5.83 2.26
N TRP A 192 -4.00 -4.52 2.54
CA TRP A 192 -2.74 -3.76 2.45
C TRP A 192 -2.19 -3.39 3.83
N GLY A 193 -2.99 -3.57 4.87
CA GLY A 193 -2.58 -3.37 6.25
C GLY A 193 -1.72 -4.53 6.74
N ASP A 194 -0.59 -4.19 7.37
CA ASP A 194 0.12 -5.18 8.18
C ASP A 194 -0.61 -5.34 9.52
N GLN A 195 -1.51 -6.33 9.59
CA GLN A 195 -2.24 -6.62 10.83
C GLN A 195 -1.29 -6.91 11.99
N ALA A 196 -0.07 -7.42 11.75
CA ALA A 196 0.89 -7.64 12.83
C ALA A 196 1.30 -6.30 13.49
N THR A 197 1.41 -5.23 12.70
CA THR A 197 1.70 -3.89 13.20
C THR A 197 0.51 -3.28 13.94
N GLU A 198 -0.73 -3.51 13.47
CA GLU A 198 -1.94 -3.10 14.21
C GLU A 198 -2.08 -3.85 15.54
N PHE A 199 -1.83 -5.16 15.56
CA PHE A 199 -1.81 -5.95 16.78
C PHE A 199 -0.68 -5.54 17.72
N ALA A 200 0.50 -5.18 17.20
CA ALA A 200 1.60 -4.68 18.01
C ALA A 200 1.27 -3.32 18.65
N ALA A 201 0.61 -2.41 17.93
CA ALA A 201 0.15 -1.15 18.49
C ALA A 201 -0.90 -1.37 19.59
N VAL A 202 -1.89 -2.22 19.35
CA VAL A 202 -2.91 -2.58 20.36
C VAL A 202 -2.28 -3.29 21.56
N ALA A 203 -1.29 -4.15 21.34
CA ALA A 203 -0.57 -4.83 22.41
C ALA A 203 0.30 -3.86 23.23
N ALA A 204 0.92 -2.86 22.59
CA ALA A 204 1.68 -1.81 23.25
C ALA A 204 0.78 -0.94 24.13
N ASP A 205 -0.37 -0.49 23.60
CA ASP A 205 -1.36 0.30 24.36
C ASP A 205 -1.86 -0.49 25.59
N LYS A 206 -2.14 -1.78 25.43
CA LYS A 206 -2.56 -2.64 26.56
C LYS A 206 -1.44 -2.91 27.57
N LEU A 207 -0.19 -2.95 27.13
CA LEU A 207 0.97 -3.06 28.01
C LEU A 207 1.16 -1.79 28.84
N GLU A 208 0.96 -0.61 28.24
CA GLU A 208 1.02 0.68 28.92
C GLU A 208 -0.11 0.80 29.97
N GLU A 209 -1.34 0.41 29.61
CA GLU A 209 -2.48 0.36 30.54
C GLU A 209 -2.21 -0.59 31.73
N LEU A 210 -1.60 -1.76 31.48
CA LEU A 210 -1.22 -2.70 32.52
C LEU A 210 -0.09 -2.18 33.42
N VAL A 211 0.88 -1.46 32.86
CA VAL A 211 1.97 -0.82 33.62
C VAL A 211 1.43 0.30 34.50
N GLU A 212 0.47 1.11 34.04
CA GLU A 212 -0.19 2.12 34.87
C GLU A 212 -1.00 1.49 36.02
N LEU A 213 -1.74 0.41 35.75
CA LEU A 213 -2.49 -0.34 36.76
C LEU A 213 -1.59 -0.97 37.84
N LEU A 214 -0.42 -1.47 37.45
CA LEU A 214 0.56 -2.06 38.37
C LEU A 214 1.42 -1.01 39.08
N GLY A 215 1.70 0.13 38.46
CA GLY A 215 2.38 1.27 39.10
C GLY A 215 1.51 1.99 40.13
N ALA A 216 0.19 1.95 39.97
CA ALA A 216 -0.76 2.50 40.94
C ALA A 216 -0.93 1.64 42.21
N THR A 217 -0.37 0.43 42.26
CA THR A 217 -0.51 -0.48 43.40
C THR A 217 0.66 -0.43 44.40
N GLU A 218 1.74 0.29 44.11
CA GLU A 218 2.87 0.48 45.04
C GLU A 218 2.89 1.87 45.69
N ALA A 219 1.94 2.13 46.60
CA ALA A 219 2.13 3.16 47.63
C ALA A 219 1.28 2.91 48.89
N PRO A 220 1.64 1.98 49.79
CA PRO A 220 1.25 2.10 51.18
C PRO A 220 2.16 3.16 51.82
N GLN A 221 1.57 4.34 52.09
CA GLN A 221 2.21 5.38 52.89
C GLN A 221 2.59 4.80 54.25
N SER A 222 3.89 4.77 54.52
CA SER A 222 4.46 4.49 55.84
C SER A 222 3.94 5.54 56.83
N GLN A 223 3.15 5.10 57.82
CA GLN A 223 2.91 5.84 59.06
C GLN A 223 4.04 5.59 60.06
#